data_AF-A0A3P3QRB3-F1
#
_entry.id   AF-A0A3P3QRB3-F1
#
_cell.length_a   1.000
_cell.length_b   1.000
_cell.length_c   1.000
_cell.angle_alpha   90.00
_cell.angle_beta   90.00
_cell.angle_gamma   90.00
#
_symmetry.space_group_name_H-M   'P 1'
#
loop_
_entity.id
_entity.type
_entity.pdbx_description
1 polymer ?
#
loop_
_entity_poly.entity_id
_entity_poly.type
_entity_poly.pdbx_seq_one_letter_code
_entity_poly.pdbx_strand_id
1 'polypeptide(L)'
;MHLDLTHMLPEQVTADIGGIAQQYGAYCPHMLWPLWLQHVDISKTPVNVLQAAAQLLSSYNCVIATLRFGLYCSRHFPSRGNVISDDVALHYLRLAFQMLTQSQQQEGLMKWLQQAEGFDYEKEQRGLFWIHACAAFAQHEYDLNPDYLNAEIEFAFQFLLNIKK
;
A
#
# COMPACT_ATOMS: atom_id res chain seq x y z
N MET A 1 10.38 -14.16 -4.84
CA MET A 1 10.72 -13.36 -6.04
C MET A 1 11.19 -12.01 -5.54
N HIS A 2 12.45 -11.62 -5.77
CA HIS A 2 12.98 -10.35 -5.24
C HIS A 2 13.08 -9.35 -6.41
N LEU A 3 12.00 -8.62 -6.66
CA LEU A 3 12.09 -7.37 -7.42
C LEU A 3 12.80 -6.37 -6.51
N ASP A 4 13.77 -5.60 -6.99
CA ASP A 4 14.43 -4.55 -6.21
C ASP A 4 14.48 -3.27 -7.04
N LEU A 5 13.69 -2.27 -6.63
CA LEU A 5 13.58 -0.97 -7.27
C LEU A 5 14.34 0.11 -6.49
N THR A 6 15.05 -0.23 -5.41
CA THR A 6 15.76 0.78 -4.59
C THR A 6 16.80 1.58 -5.37
N HIS A 7 17.38 0.98 -6.42
CA HIS A 7 18.27 1.65 -7.37
C HIS A 7 17.60 2.79 -8.17
N MET A 8 16.27 2.87 -8.19
CA MET A 8 15.50 3.94 -8.83
C MET A 8 15.28 5.14 -7.91
N LEU A 9 15.68 5.06 -6.63
CA LEU A 9 15.53 6.14 -5.67
C LEU A 9 16.70 7.13 -5.77
N PRO A 10 16.42 8.44 -5.89
CA PRO A 10 17.44 9.46 -5.65
C PRO A 10 18.03 9.31 -4.24
N GLU A 11 19.34 9.54 -4.11
CA GLU A 11 20.06 9.39 -2.82
C GLU A 11 19.40 10.17 -1.68
N GLN A 12 18.93 11.39 -1.96
CA GLN A 12 18.23 12.21 -0.99
C GLN A 12 16.95 11.54 -0.47
N VAL A 13 16.15 10.94 -1.37
CA VAL A 13 14.90 10.27 -0.98
C VAL A 13 15.20 9.04 -0.12
N THR A 14 16.25 8.29 -0.46
CA THR A 14 16.70 7.15 0.35
C THR A 14 17.13 7.59 1.75
N ALA A 15 17.89 8.69 1.84
CA ALA A 15 18.32 9.25 3.12
C ALA A 15 17.13 9.74 3.96
N ASP A 16 16.16 10.43 3.34
CA ASP A 16 14.96 10.93 4.01
C ASP A 16 14.12 9.77 4.57
N ILE A 17 13.87 8.73 3.77
CA ILE A 17 13.15 7.53 4.22
C ILE A 17 13.90 6.85 5.36
N GLY A 18 15.22 6.71 5.24
CA GLY A 18 16.06 6.13 6.28
C GLY A 18 15.97 6.90 7.61
N GLY A 19 16.01 8.24 7.56
CA GLY A 19 15.87 9.10 8.73
C GLY A 19 14.51 8.95 9.41
N ILE A 20 13.42 8.95 8.63
CA ILE A 20 12.06 8.77 9.16
C ILE A 20 11.90 7.37 9.77
N ALA A 21 12.40 6.33 9.09
CA ALA A 21 12.35 4.96 9.61
C ALA A 21 13.16 4.80 10.90
N GLN A 22 14.33 5.42 10.99
CA GLN A 22 15.15 5.41 12.22
C GLN A 22 14.44 6.11 13.38
N GLN A 23 13.76 7.22 13.12
CA GLN A 23 13.11 8.02 14.15
C GLN A 23 11.78 7.42 14.61
N TYR A 24 10.98 6.88 13.70
CA TYR A 24 9.59 6.49 13.96
C TYR A 24 9.28 5.00 13.80
N GLY A 25 10.15 4.23 13.13
CA GLY A 25 9.83 2.86 12.69
C GLY A 25 9.56 1.88 13.82
N ALA A 26 10.24 2.03 14.96
CA ALA A 26 10.03 1.17 16.13
C ALA A 26 8.71 1.44 16.87
N TYR A 27 8.17 2.66 16.75
CA TYR A 27 7.04 3.11 17.55
C TYR A 27 5.74 3.19 16.73
N CYS A 28 5.83 3.65 15.48
CA CYS A 28 4.69 3.91 14.62
C CYS A 28 4.96 3.51 13.17
N PRO A 29 5.26 2.23 12.87
CA PRO A 29 5.62 1.79 11.52
C PRO A 29 4.54 2.07 10.47
N HIS A 30 3.26 2.07 10.88
CA HIS A 30 2.13 2.39 9.99
C HIS A 30 2.11 3.85 9.53
N MET A 31 2.82 4.75 10.22
CA MET A 31 2.88 6.18 9.89
C MET A 31 4.04 6.55 8.97
N LEU A 32 4.94 5.62 8.65
CA LEU A 32 6.15 5.96 7.89
C LEU A 32 5.84 6.53 6.49
N TRP A 33 4.84 5.97 5.80
CA TRP A 33 4.38 6.49 4.51
C TRP A 33 3.83 7.93 4.61
N PRO A 34 2.81 8.23 5.42
CA PRO A 34 2.29 9.59 5.52
C PRO A 34 3.31 10.59 6.09
N LEU A 35 4.23 10.16 6.96
CA LEU A 35 5.33 11.02 7.42
C LEU A 35 6.26 11.37 6.27
N TRP A 36 6.67 10.40 5.46
CA TRP A 36 7.52 10.66 4.29
C TRP A 36 6.84 11.56 3.27
N LEU A 37 5.54 11.38 3.01
CA LEU A 37 4.80 12.23 2.08
C LEU A 37 4.79 13.72 2.46
N GLN A 38 4.99 14.09 3.73
CA GLN A 38 5.10 15.50 4.13
C GLN A 38 6.35 16.18 3.58
N HIS A 39 7.36 15.40 3.19
CA HIS A 39 8.63 15.88 2.64
C HIS A 39 8.65 15.86 1.11
N VAL A 40 7.56 15.44 0.46
CA VAL A 40 7.51 15.13 -0.97
C VAL A 40 6.39 15.89 -1.65
N ASP A 41 6.71 16.59 -2.75
CA ASP A 41 5.68 17.12 -3.65
C ASP A 41 5.22 16.02 -4.60
N ILE A 42 4.11 15.38 -4.25
CA ILE A 42 3.56 14.21 -4.96
C ILE A 42 3.17 14.58 -6.40
N SER A 43 2.77 15.84 -6.63
CA SER A 43 2.41 16.32 -7.98
C SER A 43 3.60 16.40 -8.94
N LYS A 44 4.83 16.48 -8.40
CA LYS A 44 6.08 16.56 -9.16
C LYS A 44 6.91 15.29 -9.07
N THR A 45 6.61 14.40 -8.14
CA THR A 45 7.40 13.20 -7.90
C THR A 45 7.03 12.12 -8.91
N PRO A 46 8.00 11.60 -9.69
CA PRO A 46 7.73 10.56 -10.66
C PRO A 46 7.16 9.29 -10.00
N VAL A 47 6.22 8.61 -10.67
CA VAL A 47 5.55 7.42 -10.13
C VAL A 47 6.53 6.28 -9.81
N ASN A 48 7.64 6.14 -10.55
CA ASN A 48 8.68 5.15 -10.25
C ASN A 48 9.42 5.44 -8.94
N VAL A 49 9.58 6.72 -8.57
CA VAL A 49 10.13 7.11 -7.27
C VAL A 49 9.15 6.76 -6.16
N LEU A 50 7.86 7.05 -6.35
CA LEU A 50 6.81 6.66 -5.39
C LEU A 50 6.72 5.12 -5.23
N GLN A 51 6.84 4.38 -6.34
CA GLN A 51 6.83 2.92 -6.34
C GLN A 51 8.05 2.34 -5.60
N ALA A 52 9.25 2.83 -5.89
CA ALA A 52 10.48 2.39 -5.22
C ALA A 52 10.50 2.79 -3.73
N ALA A 53 9.97 3.98 -3.40
CA ALA A 53 9.84 4.43 -2.03
C ALA A 53 8.86 3.56 -1.24
N ALA A 54 7.74 3.15 -1.86
CA ALA A 54 6.79 2.22 -1.26
C ALA A 54 7.46 0.88 -0.95
N GLN A 55 8.33 0.39 -1.85
CA GLN A 55 9.11 -0.81 -1.58
C GLN A 55 10.05 -0.65 -0.39
N LEU A 56 10.83 0.44 -0.34
CA LEU A 56 11.78 0.68 0.74
C LEU A 56 11.06 0.83 2.08
N LEU A 57 9.99 1.63 2.15
CA LEU A 57 9.16 1.80 3.34
C LEU A 57 8.47 0.50 3.78
N SER A 58 8.11 -0.37 2.83
CA SER A 58 7.57 -1.71 3.13
C SER A 58 8.58 -2.57 3.90
N SER A 59 9.89 -2.48 3.61
CA SER A 59 10.92 -3.20 4.36
C SER A 59 11.03 -2.78 5.84
N TYR A 60 10.46 -1.63 6.22
CA TYR A 60 10.32 -1.18 7.60
C TYR A 60 8.96 -1.55 8.23
N ASN A 61 8.28 -2.58 7.69
CA ASN A 61 6.97 -3.05 8.14
C ASN A 61 5.86 -1.99 8.06
N CYS A 62 5.97 -1.02 7.16
CA CYS A 62 4.92 -0.03 6.94
C CYS A 62 3.78 -0.65 6.10
N VAL A 63 2.67 -1.03 6.75
CA VAL A 63 1.53 -1.69 6.08
C VAL A 63 0.98 -0.93 4.88
N ILE A 64 0.93 0.41 4.95
CA ILE A 64 0.49 1.24 3.83
C ILE A 64 1.48 1.18 2.68
N ALA A 65 2.77 1.28 2.95
CA ALA A 65 3.78 1.20 1.91
C ALA A 65 3.77 -0.18 1.26
N THR A 66 3.60 -1.25 2.05
CA THR A 66 3.41 -2.62 1.55
C THR A 66 2.20 -2.71 0.62
N LEU A 67 1.04 -2.18 1.04
CA LEU A 67 -0.18 -2.16 0.23
C LEU A 67 0.02 -1.37 -1.08
N ARG A 68 0.58 -0.16 -0.97
CA ARG A 68 0.85 0.72 -2.12
C ARG A 68 1.84 0.10 -3.10
N PHE A 69 2.89 -0.56 -2.62
CA PHE A 69 3.83 -1.24 -3.49
C PHE A 69 3.15 -2.38 -4.26
N GLY A 70 2.34 -3.19 -3.57
CA GLY A 70 1.52 -4.21 -4.22
C GLY A 70 0.59 -3.63 -5.30
N LEU A 71 -0.05 -2.48 -5.01
CA LEU A 71 -0.90 -1.79 -5.97
C LEU A 71 -0.14 -1.19 -7.14
N TYR A 72 1.02 -0.57 -6.92
CA TYR A 72 1.84 -0.05 -8.01
C TYR A 72 2.31 -1.16 -8.96
N CYS A 73 2.58 -2.36 -8.44
CA CYS A 73 2.93 -3.52 -9.25
C CYS A 73 1.74 -4.17 -9.96
N SER A 74 0.50 -3.82 -9.60
CA SER A 74 -0.72 -4.46 -10.10
C SER A 74 -1.17 -3.89 -11.44
N ARG A 75 -1.46 -4.76 -12.41
CA ARG A 75 -2.12 -4.35 -13.65
C ARG A 75 -3.53 -3.80 -13.45
N HIS A 76 -4.20 -4.23 -12.37
CA HIS A 76 -5.58 -3.91 -12.01
C HIS A 76 -5.73 -2.59 -11.25
N PHE A 77 -4.61 -1.91 -10.95
CA PHE A 77 -4.64 -0.60 -10.29
C PHE A 77 -4.59 0.54 -11.32
N PRO A 78 -5.51 1.52 -11.29
CA PRO A 78 -5.53 2.62 -12.26
C PRO A 78 -4.27 3.49 -12.22
N SER A 79 -3.75 3.76 -11.01
CA SER A 79 -2.56 4.58 -10.78
C SER A 79 -1.30 3.74 -10.62
N ARG A 80 -1.20 2.63 -11.36
CA ARG A 80 -0.07 1.71 -11.30
C ARG A 80 1.28 2.37 -11.61
N GLY A 81 2.34 1.76 -11.11
CA GLY A 81 3.72 2.19 -11.36
C GLY A 81 4.22 1.80 -12.74
N ASN A 82 5.49 2.09 -13.00
CA ASN A 82 6.12 1.75 -14.27
C ASN A 82 6.53 0.28 -14.35
N VAL A 83 6.79 -0.36 -13.21
CA VAL A 83 7.17 -1.77 -13.13
C VAL A 83 5.96 -2.58 -12.69
N ILE A 84 5.41 -3.39 -13.59
CA ILE A 84 4.22 -4.23 -13.34
C ILE A 84 4.64 -5.69 -13.20
N SER A 85 4.12 -6.36 -12.17
CA SER A 85 4.29 -7.79 -11.94
C SER A 85 3.15 -8.31 -11.07
N ASP A 86 2.31 -9.17 -11.65
CA ASP A 86 1.14 -9.73 -10.95
C ASP A 86 1.58 -10.62 -9.76
N ASP A 87 2.67 -11.38 -9.89
CA ASP A 87 3.23 -12.18 -8.78
C ASP A 87 3.69 -11.32 -7.60
N VAL A 88 4.44 -10.24 -7.88
CA VAL A 88 4.89 -9.30 -6.85
C VAL A 88 3.70 -8.55 -6.26
N ALA A 89 2.76 -8.12 -7.10
CA ALA A 89 1.54 -7.46 -6.65
C ALA A 89 0.78 -8.35 -5.66
N LEU A 90 0.45 -9.59 -6.04
CA LEU A 90 -0.27 -10.51 -5.18
C LEU A 90 0.51 -10.82 -3.89
N HIS A 91 1.82 -11.02 -3.96
CA HIS A 91 2.64 -11.26 -2.77
C HIS A 91 2.55 -10.11 -1.75
N TYR A 92 2.74 -8.87 -2.19
CA TYR A 92 2.71 -7.71 -1.31
C TYR A 92 1.29 -7.34 -0.86
N LEU A 93 0.28 -7.54 -1.71
CA LEU A 93 -1.11 -7.37 -1.32
C LEU A 93 -1.49 -8.38 -0.23
N ARG A 94 -1.17 -9.67 -0.38
CA ARG A 94 -1.38 -10.68 0.67
C ARG A 94 -0.70 -10.28 1.98
N LEU A 95 0.56 -9.86 1.92
CA LEU A 95 1.30 -9.43 3.10
C LEU A 95 0.60 -8.24 3.79
N ALA A 96 0.20 -7.23 3.04
CA ALA A 96 -0.51 -6.07 3.59
C ALA A 96 -1.85 -6.47 4.22
N PHE A 97 -2.67 -7.25 3.53
CA PHE A 97 -3.97 -7.70 4.04
C PHE A 97 -3.81 -8.59 5.29
N GLN A 98 -2.80 -9.46 5.34
CA GLN A 98 -2.46 -10.23 6.55
C GLN A 98 -2.06 -9.32 7.72
N MET A 99 -1.26 -8.28 7.49
CA MET A 99 -0.91 -7.30 8.54
C MET A 99 -2.15 -6.57 9.06
N LEU A 100 -3.12 -6.27 8.19
CA LEU A 100 -4.39 -5.65 8.56
C LEU A 100 -5.32 -6.63 9.29
N THR A 101 -5.35 -7.91 8.92
CA THR A 101 -6.20 -8.92 9.55
C THR A 101 -5.68 -9.37 10.92
N GLN A 102 -4.37 -9.30 11.16
CA GLN A 102 -3.74 -9.79 12.40
C GLN A 102 -3.57 -8.71 13.48
N SER A 103 -3.80 -7.43 13.17
CA SER A 103 -3.63 -6.35 14.14
C SER A 103 -4.72 -6.38 15.22
N GLN A 104 -4.34 -6.53 16.49
CA GLN A 104 -5.26 -6.47 17.65
C GLN A 104 -6.00 -5.11 17.77
N GLN A 105 -5.51 -4.07 17.08
CA GLN A 105 -6.11 -2.73 17.02
C GLN A 105 -6.86 -2.47 15.71
N GLN A 106 -7.29 -3.55 15.05
CA GLN A 106 -7.93 -3.59 13.74
C GLN A 106 -8.88 -2.43 13.46
N GLU A 107 -9.83 -2.16 14.37
CA GLU A 107 -10.86 -1.17 14.10
C GLU A 107 -10.34 0.27 14.16
N GLY A 108 -9.44 0.56 15.11
CA GLY A 108 -8.83 1.89 15.27
C GLY A 108 -7.82 2.18 14.17
N LEU A 109 -6.96 1.20 13.86
CA LEU A 109 -5.98 1.30 12.78
C LEU A 109 -6.67 1.42 11.43
N MET A 110 -7.68 0.59 11.11
CA MET A 110 -8.38 0.69 9.83
C MET A 110 -9.14 2.00 9.67
N LYS A 111 -9.86 2.47 10.71
CA LYS A 111 -10.53 3.77 10.67
C LYS A 111 -9.53 4.91 10.47
N TRP A 112 -8.39 4.84 11.16
CA TRP A 112 -7.33 5.83 11.01
C TRP A 112 -6.72 5.78 9.62
N LEU A 113 -6.35 4.60 9.10
CA LEU A 113 -5.76 4.42 7.77
C LEU A 113 -6.73 4.84 6.66
N GLN A 114 -8.04 4.63 6.82
CA GLN A 114 -9.05 5.13 5.88
C GLN A 114 -9.16 6.67 5.87
N GLN A 115 -8.85 7.33 6.97
CA GLN A 115 -8.87 8.79 7.09
C GLN A 115 -7.51 9.44 6.76
N ALA A 116 -6.42 8.73 7.08
CA ALA A 116 -5.04 9.18 6.91
C ALA A 116 -4.52 8.94 5.49
N GLU A 117 -5.01 7.92 4.79
CA GLU A 117 -4.67 7.71 3.39
C GLU A 117 -5.53 8.60 2.47
N GLY A 118 -4.86 9.20 1.49
CA GLY A 118 -5.49 10.17 0.60
C GLY A 118 -5.01 11.61 0.77
N PHE A 119 -3.91 11.90 1.48
CA PHE A 119 -3.28 13.23 1.44
C PHE A 119 -2.86 13.62 0.02
N ASP A 120 -2.49 12.62 -0.77
CA ASP A 120 -2.16 12.65 -2.20
C ASP A 120 -3.36 12.78 -3.13
N TYR A 121 -4.57 12.47 -2.64
CA TYR A 121 -5.80 12.48 -3.44
C TYR A 121 -6.68 13.67 -3.06
N GLU A 122 -7.37 14.25 -4.04
CA GLU A 122 -8.43 15.20 -3.76
C GLU A 122 -9.44 14.59 -2.79
N LYS A 123 -10.06 15.42 -1.93
CA LYS A 123 -10.93 14.97 -0.83
C LYS A 123 -12.01 13.97 -1.28
N GLU A 124 -12.47 14.11 -2.51
CA GLU A 124 -13.51 13.29 -3.15
C GLU A 124 -13.00 11.90 -3.58
N GLN A 125 -11.68 11.74 -3.80
CA GLN A 125 -11.06 10.51 -4.28
C GLN A 125 -10.45 9.64 -3.18
N ARG A 126 -10.33 10.15 -1.95
CA ARG A 126 -9.71 9.41 -0.82
C ARG A 126 -10.36 8.06 -0.53
N GLY A 127 -11.69 7.98 -0.65
CA GLY A 127 -12.43 6.73 -0.49
C GLY A 127 -12.16 5.70 -1.60
N LEU A 128 -11.76 6.14 -2.80
CA LEU A 128 -11.52 5.26 -3.94
C LEU A 128 -10.25 4.42 -3.78
N PHE A 129 -9.27 4.88 -2.98
CA PHE A 129 -8.04 4.12 -2.76
C PHE A 129 -8.33 2.73 -2.20
N TRP A 130 -9.12 2.64 -1.12
CA TRP A 130 -9.43 1.37 -0.48
C TRP A 130 -10.33 0.48 -1.35
N ILE A 131 -11.19 1.10 -2.18
CA ILE A 131 -11.96 0.39 -3.19
C ILE A 131 -11.03 -0.28 -4.18
N HIS A 132 -10.11 0.48 -4.76
CA HIS A 132 -9.13 -0.05 -5.71
C HIS A 132 -8.22 -1.09 -5.05
N ALA A 133 -7.83 -0.89 -3.78
CA ALA A 133 -7.01 -1.83 -3.04
C ALA A 133 -7.69 -3.20 -2.88
N CYS A 134 -8.93 -3.19 -2.38
CA CYS A 134 -9.71 -4.40 -2.17
C CYS A 134 -10.07 -5.08 -3.51
N ALA A 135 -10.44 -4.29 -4.52
CA ALA A 135 -10.77 -4.82 -5.85
C ALA A 135 -9.55 -5.46 -6.53
N ALA A 136 -8.38 -4.80 -6.50
CA ALA A 136 -7.16 -5.34 -7.08
C ALA A 136 -6.73 -6.63 -6.37
N PHE A 137 -6.78 -6.66 -5.03
CA PHE A 137 -6.46 -7.87 -4.27
C PHE A 137 -7.41 -9.02 -4.59
N ALA A 138 -8.73 -8.79 -4.53
CA ALA A 138 -9.73 -9.81 -4.85
C ALA A 138 -9.57 -10.34 -6.29
N GLN A 139 -9.26 -9.46 -7.24
CA GLN A 139 -9.05 -9.87 -8.63
C GLN A 139 -7.79 -10.73 -8.79
N HIS A 140 -6.68 -10.40 -8.12
CA HIS A 140 -5.46 -11.23 -8.17
C HIS A 140 -5.67 -12.61 -7.53
N GLU A 141 -6.39 -12.68 -6.41
CA GLU A 141 -6.73 -13.95 -5.76
C GLU A 141 -7.62 -14.81 -6.67
N TYR A 142 -8.63 -14.20 -7.29
CA TYR A 142 -9.51 -14.88 -8.25
C TYR A 142 -8.76 -15.34 -9.50
N ASP A 143 -7.90 -14.50 -10.08
CA ASP A 143 -7.09 -14.83 -11.26
C ASP A 143 -6.15 -16.03 -10.98
N LEU A 144 -5.62 -16.15 -9.75
CA LEU A 144 -4.74 -17.24 -9.35
C LEU A 144 -5.50 -18.54 -9.01
N ASN A 145 -6.56 -18.45 -8.20
CA ASN A 145 -7.37 -19.58 -7.80
C ASN A 145 -8.81 -19.15 -7.46
N PRO A 146 -9.75 -19.29 -8.42
CA PRO A 146 -11.15 -18.89 -8.24
C PRO A 146 -11.88 -19.57 -7.08
N ASP A 147 -11.45 -20.77 -6.69
CA ASP A 147 -12.10 -21.59 -5.66
C ASP A 147 -11.50 -21.34 -4.26
N TYR A 148 -10.47 -20.50 -4.16
CA TYR A 148 -9.80 -20.19 -2.89
C TYR A 148 -10.48 -19.01 -2.18
N LEU A 149 -11.00 -19.26 -0.98
CA LEU A 149 -11.60 -18.26 -0.10
C LEU A 149 -10.95 -18.33 1.28
N ASN A 150 -10.49 -17.19 1.80
CA ASN A 150 -9.91 -17.06 3.13
C ASN A 150 -10.39 -15.77 3.82
N ALA A 151 -9.99 -15.56 5.07
CA ALA A 151 -10.41 -14.42 5.88
C ALA A 151 -10.00 -13.05 5.27
N GLU A 152 -8.83 -12.98 4.62
CA GLU A 152 -8.36 -11.76 3.94
C GLU A 152 -9.24 -11.41 2.73
N ILE A 153 -9.62 -12.41 1.93
CA ILE A 153 -10.52 -12.25 0.78
C ILE A 153 -11.92 -11.83 1.27
N GLU A 154 -12.45 -12.51 2.29
CA GLU A 154 -13.74 -12.14 2.90
C GLU A 154 -13.72 -10.70 3.43
N PHE A 155 -12.64 -10.28 4.09
CA PHE A 155 -12.46 -8.90 4.53
C PHE A 155 -12.51 -7.91 3.36
N ALA A 156 -11.79 -8.18 2.26
CA ALA A 156 -11.81 -7.33 1.08
C ALA A 156 -13.21 -7.23 0.45
N PHE A 157 -13.94 -8.34 0.34
CA PHE A 157 -15.31 -8.35 -0.17
C PHE A 157 -16.29 -7.63 0.75
N GLN A 158 -16.18 -7.80 2.08
CA GLN A 158 -17.00 -7.06 3.04
C GLN A 158 -16.80 -5.55 2.89
N PHE A 159 -15.56 -5.10 2.68
CA PHE A 159 -15.29 -3.69 2.40
C PHE A 159 -15.99 -3.24 1.10
N LEU A 160 -15.83 -4.00 0.02
CA LEU A 160 -16.44 -3.69 -1.29
C LEU A 160 -17.98 -3.65 -1.27
N LEU A 161 -18.62 -4.51 -0.48
CA LEU A 161 -20.08 -4.61 -0.37
C LEU A 161 -20.68 -3.54 0.55
N ASN A 162 -19.94 -3.08 1.56
CA ASN A 162 -20.44 -2.16 2.59
C ASN A 162 -20.30 -0.66 2.25
N ILE A 163 -19.70 -0.30 1.10
CA ILE A 163 -19.55 1.10 0.65
C ILE A 163 -20.88 1.82 0.38
N LYS A 164 -22.01 1.10 0.34
CA LYS A 164 -23.35 1.66 0.06
C LYS A 164 -24.13 2.19 1.28
N LYS A 165 -23.48 2.53 2.40
CA LYS A 165 -24.17 3.11 3.58
C LYS A 165 -23.60 4.46 3.98
#